data_AF-A0A957L894-F1
#
_entry.id   AF-A0A957L894-F1
#
_cell.length_a   1.000
_cell.length_b   1.000
_cell.length_c   1.000
_cell.angle_alpha   90.00
_cell.angle_beta   90.00
_cell.angle_gamma   90.00
#
_symmetry.space_group_name_H-M   'P 1'
#
loop_
_entity.id
_entity.type
_entity.pdbx_description
1 polymer ?
#
loop_
_entity_poly.entity_id
_entity_poly.type
_entity_poly.pdbx_seq_one_letter_code
_entity_poly.pdbx_strand_id
1 'polypeptide(L)'
;MTTINTQSEKHLERNQWIQLGVITAVASVVAVLIVQALAIAIWPDIVLFKPLDSYVRTAVFTAVPAVGATVLFAWLDRHKPQPVKTFINIAAVVLILSIIPDYLIPVVHKTFLASTVTAFLHVVAAIVTVFALVIGYRRQMS
;
A
#
# COMPACT_ATOMS: atom_id res chain seq x y z
N MET A 1 39.58 -26.92 15.74
CA MET A 1 39.49 -25.94 14.63
C MET A 1 38.01 -25.85 14.26
N THR A 2 37.28 -24.97 14.93
CA THR A 2 35.81 -24.90 14.84
C THR A 2 35.46 -23.93 13.72
N THR A 3 35.00 -24.44 12.59
CA THR A 3 34.48 -23.61 11.50
C THR A 3 33.14 -23.03 11.92
N ILE A 4 33.12 -21.76 12.31
CA ILE A 4 31.87 -21.01 12.48
C ILE A 4 31.33 -20.81 11.07
N ASN A 5 30.50 -21.73 10.62
CA ASN A 5 29.72 -21.58 9.40
C ASN A 5 28.65 -20.53 9.70
N THR A 6 28.99 -19.25 9.50
CA THR A 6 28.01 -18.16 9.52
C THR A 6 27.05 -18.43 8.38
N GLN A 7 25.93 -19.10 8.66
CA GLN A 7 24.80 -19.10 7.76
C GLN A 7 24.45 -17.64 7.50
N SER A 8 24.82 -17.15 6.31
CA SER A 8 24.41 -15.83 5.84
C SER A 8 22.90 -15.82 5.88
N GLU A 9 22.29 -15.07 6.81
CA GLU A 9 20.84 -14.89 6.84
C GLU A 9 20.40 -14.43 5.44
N LYS A 10 19.52 -15.20 4.80
CA LYS A 10 19.09 -14.98 3.42
C LYS A 10 18.15 -13.77 3.40
N HIS A 11 18.72 -12.59 3.21
CA HIS A 11 17.98 -11.34 3.01
C HIS A 11 17.94 -10.94 1.54
N LEU A 12 16.93 -10.17 1.17
CA LEU A 12 16.87 -9.62 -0.18
C LEU A 12 17.89 -8.49 -0.37
N GLU A 13 18.51 -8.49 -1.55
CA GLU A 13 19.42 -7.46 -2.00
C GLU A 13 18.71 -6.11 -2.20
N ARG A 14 19.46 -5.02 -2.15
CA ARG A 14 18.88 -3.66 -2.32
C ARG A 14 18.13 -3.51 -3.64
N ASN A 15 18.68 -4.04 -4.73
CA ASN A 15 18.07 -3.93 -6.07
C ASN A 15 16.75 -4.71 -6.15
N GLN A 16 16.65 -5.84 -5.44
CA GLN A 16 15.43 -6.64 -5.35
C GLN A 16 14.33 -5.88 -4.61
N TRP A 17 14.65 -5.21 -3.50
CA TRP A 17 13.71 -4.33 -2.80
C TRP A 17 13.24 -3.15 -3.65
N ILE A 18 14.15 -2.52 -4.41
CA ILE A 18 13.80 -1.42 -5.31
C ILE A 18 12.82 -1.90 -6.38
N GLN A 19 13.14 -3.02 -7.04
CA GLN A 19 12.28 -3.59 -8.08
C GLN A 19 10.90 -3.96 -7.51
N LEU A 20 10.88 -4.62 -6.34
CA LEU A 20 9.64 -5.02 -5.67
C LEU A 20 8.79 -3.80 -5.28
N GLY A 21 9.41 -2.75 -4.75
CA GLY A 21 8.74 -1.50 -4.40
C GLY A 21 8.15 -0.78 -5.61
N VAL A 22 8.90 -0.68 -6.71
CA VAL A 22 8.44 -0.06 -7.95
C VAL A 22 7.24 -0.83 -8.53
N ILE A 23 7.34 -2.15 -8.64
CA ILE A 23 6.23 -2.99 -9.13
C ILE A 23 4.99 -2.81 -8.24
N THR A 24 5.18 -2.82 -6.92
CA THR A 24 4.10 -2.64 -5.94
C THR A 24 3.43 -1.28 -6.10
N ALA A 25 4.22 -0.19 -6.15
CA ALA A 25 3.68 1.16 -6.28
C ALA A 25 2.90 1.34 -7.59
N VAL A 26 3.44 0.86 -8.71
CA VAL A 26 2.78 0.93 -10.01
C VAL A 26 1.48 0.10 -10.01
N ALA A 27 1.53 -1.14 -9.51
CA ALA A 27 0.35 -2.01 -9.46
C ALA A 27 -0.76 -1.40 -8.59
N SER A 28 -0.43 -0.88 -7.41
CA SER A 28 -1.39 -0.24 -6.51
C SER A 28 -2.00 1.02 -7.13
N VAL A 29 -1.18 1.88 -7.75
CA VAL A 29 -1.68 3.09 -8.44
C VAL A 29 -2.65 2.69 -9.56
N VAL A 30 -2.26 1.77 -10.44
CA VAL A 30 -3.12 1.33 -11.55
C VAL A 30 -4.45 0.77 -11.02
N ALA A 31 -4.41 -0.09 -10.01
CA ALA A 31 -5.63 -0.67 -9.44
C ALA A 31 -6.57 0.40 -8.84
N VAL A 32 -6.02 1.34 -8.06
CA VAL A 32 -6.81 2.41 -7.45
C VAL A 32 -7.41 3.34 -8.51
N LEU A 33 -6.63 3.70 -9.54
CA LEU A 33 -7.12 4.58 -10.62
C LEU A 33 -8.25 3.91 -11.42
N ILE A 34 -8.17 2.61 -11.68
CA ILE A 34 -9.26 1.85 -12.31
C ILE A 34 -10.52 1.93 -11.44
N VAL A 35 -10.41 1.67 -10.13
CA VAL A 35 -11.57 1.69 -9.23
C VAL A 35 -12.15 3.10 -9.09
N GLN A 36 -11.30 4.14 -9.01
CA GLN A 36 -11.75 5.53 -9.00
C GLN A 36 -12.50 5.89 -10.28
N ALA A 37 -11.97 5.50 -11.45
CA ALA A 37 -12.61 5.76 -12.73
C ALA A 37 -13.99 5.08 -12.83
N LEU A 38 -14.10 3.83 -12.37
CA LEU A 38 -15.38 3.13 -12.30
C LEU A 38 -16.35 3.80 -11.33
N ALA A 39 -15.89 4.22 -10.15
CA ALA A 39 -16.74 4.89 -9.17
C ALA A 39 -17.29 6.22 -9.70
N ILE A 40 -16.46 7.02 -10.37
CA ILE A 40 -16.87 8.29 -11.00
C ILE A 40 -17.84 8.04 -12.16
N ALA A 41 -17.63 6.97 -12.94
CA ALA A 41 -18.56 6.62 -14.02
C ALA A 41 -19.95 6.23 -13.50
N ILE A 42 -20.04 5.60 -12.33
CA ILE A 42 -21.31 5.20 -11.70
C ILE A 42 -21.95 6.38 -10.94
N TRP A 43 -21.15 7.18 -10.23
CA TRP A 43 -21.60 8.32 -9.43
C TRP A 43 -20.81 9.58 -9.78
N PRO A 44 -21.17 10.30 -10.85
CA PRO A 44 -20.37 11.42 -11.35
C PRO A 44 -20.12 12.53 -10.31
N ASP A 45 -21.11 12.81 -9.46
CA ASP A 45 -21.03 13.90 -8.48
C ASP A 45 -19.93 13.70 -7.41
N ILE A 46 -19.43 12.48 -7.20
CA ILE A 46 -18.36 12.22 -6.23
C ILE A 46 -17.04 12.87 -6.65
N VAL A 47 -16.86 13.23 -7.93
CA VAL A 47 -15.67 13.93 -8.42
C VAL A 47 -15.50 15.32 -7.81
N LEU A 48 -16.58 15.92 -7.28
CA LEU A 48 -16.53 17.21 -6.60
C LEU A 48 -15.85 17.11 -5.22
N PHE A 49 -15.73 15.90 -4.67
CA PHE A 49 -15.04 15.65 -3.42
C PHE A 49 -13.53 15.70 -3.64
N LYS A 50 -12.81 16.60 -2.94
CA LYS A 50 -11.37 16.85 -3.16
C LYS A 50 -10.48 15.60 -3.22
N PRO A 51 -10.65 14.54 -2.41
CA PRO A 51 -9.86 13.32 -2.55
C PRO A 51 -10.03 12.58 -3.88
N LEU A 52 -11.17 12.77 -4.57
CA LEU A 52 -11.54 12.10 -5.81
C LEU A 52 -11.46 13.02 -7.04
N ASP A 53 -11.21 14.33 -6.85
CA ASP A 53 -11.20 15.37 -7.89
C ASP A 53 -10.04 15.26 -8.90
N SER A 54 -9.02 14.45 -8.58
CA SER A 54 -7.77 14.41 -9.34
C SER A 54 -7.14 13.03 -9.30
N TYR A 55 -7.00 12.41 -10.47
CA TYR A 55 -6.26 11.17 -10.64
C TYR A 55 -4.79 11.30 -10.24
N VAL A 56 -4.17 12.47 -10.47
CA VAL A 56 -2.77 12.73 -10.07
C VAL A 56 -2.65 12.72 -8.55
N ARG A 57 -3.58 13.39 -7.85
CA ARG A 57 -3.65 13.36 -6.39
C ARG A 57 -3.77 11.91 -5.91
N THR A 58 -4.74 11.17 -6.43
CA THR A 58 -4.97 9.77 -6.04
C THR A 58 -3.74 8.89 -6.29
N ALA A 59 -3.05 9.06 -7.42
CA ALA A 59 -1.82 8.34 -7.72
C ALA A 59 -0.71 8.64 -6.71
N VAL A 60 -0.47 9.92 -6.37
CA VAL A 60 0.55 10.31 -5.38
C VAL A 60 0.22 9.78 -3.99
N PHE A 61 -1.03 9.93 -3.54
CA PHE A 61 -1.50 9.44 -2.25
C PHE A 61 -1.52 7.90 -2.15
N THR A 62 -1.47 7.19 -3.28
CA THR A 62 -1.30 5.73 -3.31
C THR A 62 0.17 5.32 -3.35
N ALA A 63 0.98 6.00 -4.18
CA ALA A 63 2.38 5.65 -4.39
C ALA A 63 3.23 5.90 -3.14
N VAL A 64 3.03 7.03 -2.45
CA VAL A 64 3.85 7.41 -1.28
C VAL A 64 3.71 6.36 -0.15
N PRO A 65 2.51 5.95 0.27
CA PRO A 65 2.36 4.86 1.24
C PRO A 65 2.90 3.52 0.74
N ALA A 66 2.79 3.18 -0.55
CA ALA A 66 3.36 1.94 -1.09
C ALA A 66 4.89 1.91 -0.99
N VAL A 67 5.55 3.05 -1.24
CA VAL A 67 7.00 3.21 -1.01
C VAL A 67 7.31 3.07 0.48
N GLY A 68 6.56 3.74 1.36
CA GLY A 68 6.69 3.62 2.81
C GLY A 68 6.54 2.17 3.31
N ALA A 69 5.56 1.44 2.78
CA ALA A 69 5.33 0.03 3.08
C ALA A 69 6.50 -0.85 2.62
N THR A 70 7.07 -0.56 1.45
CA THR A 70 8.26 -1.27 0.94
C THR A 70 9.45 -1.06 1.88
N VAL A 71 9.74 0.19 2.25
CA VAL A 71 10.85 0.52 3.17
C VAL A 71 10.65 -0.13 4.53
N LEU A 72 9.43 -0.05 5.07
CA LEU A 72 9.07 -0.71 6.33
C LEU A 72 9.30 -2.21 6.24
N PHE A 73 8.85 -2.85 5.16
CA PHE A 73 8.98 -4.30 5.02
C PHE A 73 10.44 -4.74 4.87
N ALA A 74 11.24 -3.98 4.12
CA ALA A 74 12.69 -4.17 4.02
C ALA A 74 13.39 -4.02 5.38
N TRP A 75 12.93 -3.08 6.22
CA TRP A 75 13.43 -2.95 7.58
C TRP A 75 13.03 -4.14 8.45
N LEU A 76 11.77 -4.57 8.40
CA LEU A 76 11.27 -5.71 9.17
C LEU A 76 12.01 -7.00 8.82
N ASP A 77 12.27 -7.23 7.54
CA ASP A 77 13.02 -8.39 7.04
C ASP A 77 14.38 -8.56 7.74
N ARG A 78 15.05 -7.45 8.04
CA ARG A 78 16.37 -7.45 8.68
C ARG A 78 16.34 -7.48 10.21
N HIS A 79 15.21 -7.17 10.83
CA HIS A 79 15.16 -6.88 12.27
C HIS A 79 14.13 -7.71 13.04
N LYS A 80 13.26 -8.46 12.35
CA LYS A 80 12.17 -9.21 12.98
C LYS A 80 12.26 -10.70 12.62
N PRO A 81 12.06 -11.61 13.60
CA PRO A 81 12.00 -13.05 13.34
C PRO A 81 10.83 -13.49 12.44
N GLN A 82 9.74 -12.72 12.42
CA GLN A 82 8.52 -13.03 11.65
C GLN A 82 8.09 -11.81 10.79
N PRO A 83 8.92 -11.39 9.81
CA PRO A 83 8.76 -10.10 9.15
C PRO A 83 7.43 -9.98 8.41
N VAL A 84 6.99 -11.04 7.72
CA VAL A 84 5.71 -11.08 6.99
C VAL A 84 4.52 -10.88 7.93
N LYS A 85 4.48 -11.60 9.05
CA LYS A 85 3.37 -11.52 10.02
C LYS A 85 3.31 -10.15 10.65
N THR A 86 4.46 -9.61 11.06
CA THR A 86 4.55 -8.25 11.63
C THR A 86 4.12 -7.20 10.62
N PHE A 87 4.55 -7.32 9.35
CA PHE A 87 4.17 -6.40 8.28
C PHE A 87 2.67 -6.37 8.04
N ILE A 88 2.01 -7.54 7.93
CA ILE A 88 0.55 -7.63 7.72
C ILE A 88 -0.21 -6.99 8.89
N ASN A 89 0.23 -7.23 10.14
CA ASN A 89 -0.39 -6.61 11.30
C ASN A 89 -0.28 -5.08 11.28
N ILE A 90 0.90 -4.54 10.93
CA ILE A 90 1.08 -3.10 10.80
C ILE A 90 0.22 -2.55 9.65
N ALA A 91 0.21 -3.23 8.50
CA ALA A 91 -0.59 -2.81 7.35
C ALA A 91 -2.09 -2.76 7.69
N ALA A 92 -2.60 -3.72 8.48
CA ALA A 92 -3.99 -3.70 8.96
C ALA A 92 -4.27 -2.49 9.86
N VAL A 93 -3.37 -2.17 10.80
CA VAL A 93 -3.50 -0.99 11.66
C VAL A 93 -3.45 0.30 10.82
N VAL A 94 -2.48 0.41 9.90
CA VAL A 94 -2.34 1.57 9.02
C VAL A 94 -3.58 1.76 8.13
N LEU A 95 -4.17 0.68 7.61
CA LEU A 95 -5.42 0.74 6.84
C LEU A 95 -6.57 1.32 7.68
N ILE A 96 -6.73 0.85 8.93
CA ILE A 96 -7.76 1.39 9.82
C ILE A 96 -7.51 2.89 10.06
N LEU A 97 -6.25 3.27 10.33
CA LEU A 97 -5.88 4.66 10.55
C LEU A 97 -6.07 5.53 9.31
N SER A 98 -5.84 5.00 8.10
CA SER A 98 -5.99 5.76 6.85
C SER A 98 -7.45 6.05 6.49
N ILE A 99 -8.39 5.24 6.97
CA ILE A 99 -9.83 5.44 6.73
C ILE A 99 -10.41 6.56 7.62
N ILE A 100 -9.86 6.76 8.82
CA ILE A 100 -10.37 7.75 9.79
C ILE A 100 -10.47 9.17 9.18
N PRO A 101 -9.44 9.69 8.48
CA PRO A 101 -9.51 10.98 7.80
C PRO A 101 -10.71 11.15 6.85
N ASP A 102 -11.12 10.08 6.15
CA ASP A 102 -12.16 10.14 5.12
C ASP A 102 -13.53 10.51 5.70
N TYR A 103 -13.77 10.19 6.97
CA TYR A 103 -15.01 10.50 7.68
C TYR A 103 -14.88 11.71 8.59
N LEU A 104 -13.72 11.90 9.24
CA LEU A 104 -13.57 12.92 10.28
C LEU A 104 -13.13 14.29 9.74
N ILE A 105 -12.35 14.36 8.65
CA ILE A 105 -11.87 15.66 8.16
C ILE A 105 -13.03 16.39 7.45
N PRO A 106 -13.31 17.66 7.81
CA PRO A 106 -14.28 18.47 7.08
C PRO A 106 -13.67 18.93 5.75
N VAL A 107 -14.34 18.59 4.66
CA VAL A 107 -13.93 18.93 3.30
C VAL A 107 -15.17 19.32 2.49
N VAL A 108 -15.02 20.26 1.57
CA VAL A 108 -16.12 20.70 0.68
C VAL A 108 -16.62 19.52 -0.16
N HIS A 109 -17.93 19.46 -0.40
CA HIS A 109 -18.62 18.38 -1.12
C HIS A 109 -18.46 16.98 -0.49
N LYS A 110 -18.10 16.91 0.80
CA LYS A 110 -18.09 15.63 1.53
C LYS A 110 -19.51 15.11 1.66
N THR A 111 -19.75 13.93 1.09
CA THR A 111 -20.95 13.13 1.30
C THR A 111 -20.56 11.79 1.91
N PHE A 112 -21.49 11.10 2.57
CA PHE A 112 -21.24 9.77 3.09
C PHE A 112 -20.77 8.80 1.99
N LEU A 113 -21.37 8.89 0.80
CA LEU A 113 -20.98 8.11 -0.37
C LEU A 113 -19.53 8.42 -0.80
N ALA A 114 -19.17 9.69 -0.97
CA ALA A 114 -17.82 10.06 -1.41
C ALA A 114 -16.73 9.67 -0.40
N SER A 115 -17.02 9.82 0.91
CA SER A 115 -16.18 9.30 1.99
C SER A 115 -16.04 7.77 1.94
N THR A 116 -17.14 7.05 1.69
CA THR A 116 -17.14 5.59 1.60
C THR A 116 -16.34 5.10 0.39
N VAL A 117 -16.49 5.74 -0.77
CA VAL A 117 -15.69 5.43 -1.97
C VAL A 117 -14.21 5.68 -1.70
N THR A 118 -13.86 6.80 -1.07
CA THR A 118 -12.46 7.12 -0.74
C THR A 118 -11.87 6.10 0.24
N ALA A 119 -12.61 5.73 1.28
CA ALA A 119 -12.22 4.67 2.20
C ALA A 119 -12.05 3.31 1.49
N PHE A 120 -12.89 3.02 0.50
CA PHE A 120 -12.75 1.81 -0.31
C PHE A 120 -11.49 1.83 -1.19
N LEU A 121 -11.09 2.98 -1.73
CA LEU A 121 -9.81 3.11 -2.45
C LEU A 121 -8.61 2.78 -1.54
N HIS A 122 -8.65 3.15 -0.26
CA HIS A 122 -7.62 2.75 0.71
C HIS A 122 -7.55 1.22 0.88
N VAL A 123 -8.70 0.55 0.93
CA VAL A 123 -8.77 -0.92 1.02
C VAL A 123 -8.13 -1.56 -0.22
N VAL A 124 -8.48 -1.09 -1.42
CA VAL A 124 -7.90 -1.57 -2.69
C VAL A 124 -6.38 -1.37 -2.69
N ALA A 125 -5.92 -0.17 -2.33
CA ALA A 125 -4.50 0.14 -2.24
C ALA A 125 -3.77 -0.79 -1.27
N ALA A 126 -4.34 -1.02 -0.08
CA ALA A 126 -3.75 -1.88 0.94
C ALA A 126 -3.68 -3.34 0.49
N ILE A 127 -4.75 -3.88 -0.10
CA ILE A 127 -4.78 -5.26 -0.61
C ILE A 127 -3.70 -5.45 -1.66
N VAL A 128 -3.65 -4.59 -2.69
CA VAL A 128 -2.69 -4.73 -3.78
C VAL A 128 -1.25 -4.56 -3.28
N THR A 129 -1.01 -3.56 -2.42
CA THR A 129 0.31 -3.31 -1.84
C THR A 129 0.80 -4.50 -1.03
N VAL A 130 -0.02 -5.00 -0.09
CA VAL A 130 0.36 -6.12 0.78
C VAL A 130 0.56 -7.39 -0.03
N PHE A 131 -0.35 -7.68 -0.97
CA PHE A 131 -0.27 -8.88 -1.79
C PHE A 131 0.96 -8.89 -2.68
N ALA A 132 1.23 -7.79 -3.40
CA ALA A 132 2.39 -7.66 -4.27
C ALA A 132 3.70 -7.79 -3.49
N LEU A 133 3.82 -7.11 -2.34
CA LEU A 133 5.00 -7.18 -1.49
C LEU A 133 5.22 -8.58 -0.91
N VAL A 134 4.19 -9.19 -0.32
CA VAL A 134 4.33 -10.50 0.35
C VAL A 134 4.62 -11.61 -0.65
N ILE A 135 3.95 -11.62 -1.81
CA ILE A 135 4.20 -12.63 -2.84
C ILE A 135 5.56 -12.42 -3.51
N GLY A 136 5.89 -11.18 -3.86
CA GLY A 136 7.18 -10.87 -4.47
C GLY A 136 8.33 -11.24 -3.54
N TYR A 137 8.22 -10.94 -2.25
CA TYR A 137 9.15 -11.35 -1.21
C TYR A 137 9.32 -12.88 -1.16
N ARG A 138 8.21 -13.62 -1.05
CA ARG A 138 8.24 -15.10 -0.97
C ARG A 138 8.88 -15.73 -2.21
N ARG A 139 8.62 -15.19 -3.40
CA ARG A 139 9.18 -15.68 -4.68
C ARG A 139 10.69 -15.45 -4.81
N GLN A 140 11.23 -14.42 -4.17
CA GLN A 140 12.66 -14.13 -4.19
C GLN A 140 13.42 -14.88 -3.09
N MET A 141 12.70 -15.33 -2.06
CA MET A 141 13.24 -16.13 -0.96
C MET A 141 13.16 -17.64 -1.14
N SER A 142 12.34 -18.14 -2.06
CA SER A 142 12.42 -19.52 -2.56
C SER A 142 13.70 -19.68 -3.36
#